data_AF-A0A846DND4-F1
#
_entry.id   AF-A0A846DND4-F1
#
_cell.length_a   1.000
_cell.length_b   1.000
_cell.length_c   1.000
_cell.angle_alpha   90.00
_cell.angle_beta   90.00
_cell.angle_gamma   90.00
#
_symmetry.space_group_name_H-M   'P 1'
#
loop_
_entity.id
_entity.type
_entity.pdbx_description
1 polymer ?
#
loop_
_entity_poly.entity_id
_entity_poly.type
_entity_poly.pdbx_seq_one_letter_code
_entity_poly.pdbx_strand_id
1 'polypeptide(L)'
;MGKKNQKRWFFSPSKLPKPKVPEQEKQLVLEKCNELIESELKPKHIKPPPTDNDWNYLVDIFCKWYRNYFYFCSTYNCPSPRAISPSFESRFARLEYVGKNRFNLAYMRHTGKWWEIFSGLTLEECLSEMTTNPILHP
;
A
#
# COMPACT_ATOMS: atom_id res chain seq x y z
N MET A 1 46.41 18.71 36.65
CA MET A 1 44.94 18.81 36.65
C MET A 1 44.41 18.36 35.30
N GLY A 2 43.69 17.24 35.21
CA GLY A 2 43.16 16.73 33.93
C GLY A 2 41.90 17.47 33.53
N LYS A 3 41.88 18.07 32.32
CA LYS A 3 40.67 18.70 31.74
C LYS A 3 39.56 17.65 31.61
N LYS A 4 38.44 17.84 32.31
CA LYS A 4 37.24 17.03 32.12
C LYS A 4 36.61 17.38 30.77
N ASN A 5 36.42 16.37 29.92
CA ASN A 5 35.71 16.53 28.65
C ASN A 5 34.26 16.96 28.89
N GLN A 6 33.83 18.01 28.18
CA GLN A 6 32.44 18.44 28.17
C GLN A 6 31.59 17.36 27.49
N LYS A 7 30.65 16.78 28.23
CA LYS A 7 29.67 15.85 27.67
C LYS A 7 28.66 16.66 26.86
N ARG A 8 28.64 16.45 25.54
CA ARG A 8 27.59 16.96 24.65
C ARG A 8 26.62 15.84 24.32
N TRP A 9 25.33 16.15 24.45
CA TRP A 9 24.27 15.30 23.93
C TRP A 9 24.28 15.40 22.40
N PHE A 10 24.45 14.27 21.74
CA PHE A 10 24.29 14.16 20.29
C PHE A 10 22.95 13.49 19.99
N PHE A 11 22.23 14.04 19.02
CA PHE A 11 21.04 13.41 18.49
C PHE A 11 21.44 12.12 17.77
N SER A 12 21.09 10.97 18.36
CA SER A 12 21.30 9.64 17.79
C SER A 12 19.93 8.98 17.65
N PRO A 13 19.22 9.19 16.52
CA PRO A 13 17.91 8.60 16.33
C PRO A 13 18.06 7.09 16.19
N SER A 14 17.16 6.34 16.82
CA SER A 14 17.14 4.87 16.73
C SER A 14 16.82 4.36 15.33
N LYS A 15 16.30 5.22 14.44
CA LYS A 15 16.03 4.92 13.03
C LYS A 15 16.44 6.09 12.14
N LEU A 16 17.07 5.78 11.01
CA LEU A 16 17.38 6.76 9.99
C LEU A 16 16.07 7.38 9.42
N PRO A 17 16.10 8.67 9.05
CA PRO A 17 14.96 9.30 8.39
C PRO A 17 14.64 8.56 7.10
N LYS A 18 13.34 8.33 6.88
CA LYS A 18 12.87 7.67 5.65
C LYS A 18 13.17 8.53 4.43
N PRO A 19 13.54 7.92 3.29
CA PRO A 19 13.84 8.68 2.09
C PRO A 19 12.59 9.44 1.62
N LYS A 20 12.79 10.69 1.20
CA LYS A 20 11.76 11.46 0.53
C LYS A 20 11.63 10.95 -0.90
N VAL A 21 10.42 10.58 -1.31
CA VAL A 21 10.15 10.11 -2.67
C VAL A 21 10.28 11.30 -3.64
N PRO A 22 11.13 11.20 -4.68
CA PRO A 22 11.18 12.19 -5.75
C PRO A 22 9.82 12.27 -6.46
N GLU A 23 9.43 13.47 -6.91
CA GLU A 23 8.10 13.65 -7.52
C GLU A 23 7.96 12.88 -8.84
N GLN A 24 9.03 12.79 -9.62
CA GLN A 24 9.11 11.97 -10.83
C GLN A 24 8.83 10.49 -10.53
N GLU A 25 9.37 9.96 -9.43
CA GLU A 25 9.14 8.57 -9.03
C GLU A 25 7.69 8.36 -8.61
N LYS A 26 7.10 9.31 -7.87
CA LYS A 26 5.69 9.22 -7.47
C LYS A 26 4.76 9.13 -8.67
N GLN A 27 5.01 9.98 -9.67
CA GLN A 27 4.22 10.03 -10.89
C GLN A 27 4.37 8.72 -11.68
N LEU A 28 5.60 8.25 -11.86
CA LEU A 28 5.88 6.99 -12.55
C LEU A 28 5.17 5.79 -11.89
N VAL A 29 5.29 5.67 -10.57
CA VAL A 29 4.63 4.60 -9.80
C VAL A 29 3.12 4.72 -9.90
N LEU A 30 2.57 5.94 -9.80
CA LEU A 30 1.14 6.18 -9.90
C LEU A 30 0.59 5.74 -11.26
N GLU A 31 1.25 6.16 -12.35
CA GLU A 31 0.87 5.82 -13.72
C GLU A 31 0.90 4.30 -13.93
N LYS A 32 2.00 3.64 -13.57
CA LYS A 32 2.17 2.20 -13.77
C LYS A 32 1.22 1.35 -12.94
N CYS A 33 0.98 1.73 -11.69
CA CYS A 33 0.05 1.01 -10.84
C CYS A 33 -1.41 1.25 -11.24
N ASN A 34 -1.75 2.45 -11.75
CA ASN A 34 -3.08 2.70 -12.30
C ASN A 34 -3.31 1.89 -13.58
N GLU A 35 -2.31 1.81 -14.47
CA GLU A 35 -2.33 0.95 -15.66
C GLU A 35 -2.64 -0.51 -15.26
N LEU A 36 -1.90 -1.06 -14.28
CA LEU A 36 -2.13 -2.42 -13.75
C LEU A 36 -3.53 -2.60 -13.16
N ILE A 37 -4.03 -1.60 -12.43
CA ILE A 37 -5.37 -1.66 -11.82
C ILE A 37 -6.44 -1.80 -12.89
N GLU A 38 -6.39 -0.94 -13.91
CA GLU A 38 -7.40 -0.92 -14.98
C GLU A 38 -7.30 -2.15 -15.89
N SER A 39 -6.09 -2.64 -16.17
CA SER A 39 -5.89 -3.77 -17.09
C SER A 39 -6.13 -5.14 -16.45
N GLU A 40 -5.69 -5.34 -15.20
CA GLU A 40 -5.67 -6.67 -14.56
C GLU A 40 -6.59 -6.75 -13.34
N LEU A 41 -6.46 -5.82 -12.38
CA LEU A 41 -7.11 -5.99 -11.08
C LEU A 41 -8.62 -5.74 -11.15
N LYS A 42 -9.06 -4.66 -11.79
CA LYS A 42 -10.49 -4.34 -11.90
C LYS A 42 -11.27 -5.41 -12.67
N PRO A 43 -10.85 -5.83 -13.88
CA PRO A 43 -11.60 -6.83 -14.64
C PRO A 43 -11.68 -8.19 -13.94
N LYS A 44 -10.66 -8.55 -13.16
CA LYS A 44 -10.59 -9.85 -12.48
C LYS A 44 -11.37 -9.90 -11.16
N HIS A 45 -11.39 -8.79 -10.41
CA HIS A 45 -11.90 -8.78 -9.03
C HIS A 45 -13.24 -8.07 -8.86
N ILE A 46 -13.56 -7.07 -9.69
CA ILE A 46 -14.84 -6.36 -9.60
C ILE A 46 -15.91 -7.20 -10.28
N LYS A 47 -16.91 -7.59 -9.50
CA LYS A 47 -18.08 -8.35 -9.95
C LYS A 47 -19.31 -7.45 -9.94
N PRO A 48 -20.32 -7.73 -10.80
CA PRO A 48 -21.57 -7.00 -10.73
C PRO A 48 -22.18 -7.10 -9.34
N PRO A 49 -22.93 -6.07 -8.92
CA PRO A 49 -23.56 -6.05 -7.60
C PRO A 49 -24.45 -7.28 -7.44
N PRO A 50 -24.37 -7.98 -6.29
CA PRO A 50 -25.23 -9.12 -6.03
C PRO A 50 -26.69 -8.65 -5.93
N THR A 51 -27.60 -9.34 -6.60
CA THR A 51 -29.03 -8.99 -6.65
C THR A 51 -29.73 -9.17 -5.30
N ASP A 52 -29.20 -10.03 -4.43
CA ASP A 52 -30.02 -10.70 -3.41
C ASP A 52 -29.34 -10.78 -2.03
N ASN A 53 -28.32 -9.96 -1.77
CA ASN A 53 -27.51 -10.16 -0.56
C ASN A 53 -27.09 -8.89 0.16
N ASP A 54 -27.26 -8.92 1.48
CA ASP A 54 -26.83 -7.89 2.45
C ASP A 54 -25.30 -7.81 2.62
N TRP A 55 -24.53 -8.60 1.87
CA TRP A 55 -23.07 -8.69 2.02
C TRP A 55 -22.35 -7.58 1.26
N ASN A 56 -21.19 -7.21 1.80
CA ASN A 56 -20.34 -6.20 1.20
C ASN A 56 -19.75 -6.71 -0.12
N TYR A 57 -19.72 -5.85 -1.13
CA TYR A 57 -19.16 -6.19 -2.44
C TYR A 57 -18.17 -5.12 -2.89
N LEU A 58 -17.13 -5.58 -3.60
CA LEU A 58 -16.07 -4.73 -4.13
C LEU A 58 -16.59 -3.90 -5.30
N VAL A 59 -16.44 -2.57 -5.22
CA VAL A 59 -16.92 -1.62 -6.23
C VAL A 59 -15.79 -1.01 -7.02
N ASP A 60 -14.67 -0.72 -6.36
CA ASP A 60 -13.54 -0.05 -6.98
C ASP A 60 -12.22 -0.49 -6.35
N ILE A 61 -11.16 -0.38 -7.14
CA ILE A 61 -9.78 -0.58 -6.72
C ILE A 61 -9.00 0.64 -7.17
N PHE A 62 -8.26 1.25 -6.26
CA PHE A 62 -7.52 2.47 -6.55
C PHE A 62 -6.20 2.53 -5.76
N CYS A 63 -5.34 3.45 -6.16
CA CYS A 63 -4.04 3.69 -5.56
C CYS A 63 -3.96 5.04 -4.85
N LYS A 64 -3.18 5.13 -3.77
CA LYS A 64 -2.84 6.44 -3.17
C LYS A 64 -1.46 6.48 -2.50
N TRP A 65 -0.79 7.62 -2.64
CA TRP A 65 0.40 7.95 -1.89
C TRP A 65 0.07 8.45 -0.49
N TYR A 66 0.86 8.03 0.50
CA TYR A 66 0.91 8.65 1.82
C TYR A 66 2.32 8.54 2.40
N ARG A 67 2.99 9.69 2.52
CA ARG A 67 4.42 9.78 2.87
C ARG A 67 5.29 9.01 1.87
N ASN A 68 6.12 8.08 2.33
CA ASN A 68 6.95 7.21 1.47
C ASN A 68 6.27 5.87 1.13
N TYR A 69 4.96 5.77 1.38
CA TYR A 69 4.19 4.57 1.11
C TYR A 69 3.19 4.80 -0.02
N PHE A 70 3.04 3.80 -0.86
CA PHE A 70 2.03 3.73 -1.90
C PHE A 70 1.08 2.58 -1.60
N TYR A 71 -0.21 2.86 -1.48
CA TYR A 71 -1.22 1.91 -1.02
C TYR A 71 -2.13 1.52 -2.17
N PHE A 72 -2.40 0.21 -2.28
CA PHE A 72 -3.53 -0.32 -3.03
C PHE A 72 -4.73 -0.44 -2.09
N CYS A 73 -5.85 0.12 -2.54
CA CYS A 73 -7.06 0.27 -1.77
C CYS A 73 -8.24 -0.31 -2.55
N SER A 74 -9.19 -0.86 -1.82
CA SER A 74 -10.46 -1.38 -2.31
C SER A 74 -11.61 -0.63 -1.66
N THR A 75 -12.59 -0.23 -2.45
CA THR A 75 -13.84 0.37 -1.99
C THR A 75 -14.92 -0.69 -2.00
N TYR A 76 -15.57 -0.91 -0.85
CA TYR A 76 -16.69 -1.84 -0.73
C TYR A 76 -17.97 -1.07 -0.45
N ASN A 77 -19.06 -1.48 -1.11
CA ASN A 77 -20.40 -1.05 -0.76
C ASN A 77 -21.03 -2.03 0.24
N CYS A 78 -21.80 -1.49 1.17
CA CYS A 78 -22.50 -2.22 2.22
C CYS A 78 -24.00 -2.02 2.03
N PRO A 79 -24.70 -2.92 1.32
CA PRO A 79 -26.12 -2.76 1.02
C PRO A 79 -27.03 -3.03 2.24
N SER A 80 -26.51 -3.70 3.28
CA SER A 80 -27.31 -4.07 4.44
C SER A 80 -27.96 -2.85 5.11
N PRO A 81 -29.26 -2.90 5.44
CA PRO A 81 -29.93 -1.85 6.21
C PRO A 81 -29.33 -1.61 7.60
N ARG A 82 -28.52 -2.56 8.10
CA ARG A 82 -27.83 -2.48 9.39
C ARG A 82 -26.38 -1.99 9.27
N ALA A 83 -25.92 -1.63 8.08
CA ALA A 83 -24.56 -1.18 7.88
C ALA A 83 -24.30 0.13 8.65
N ILE A 84 -23.14 0.22 9.32
CA ILE A 84 -22.71 1.44 10.01
C ILE A 84 -22.46 2.59 9.02
N SER A 85 -22.02 2.23 7.80
CA SER A 85 -21.75 3.15 6.70
C SER A 85 -22.17 2.48 5.38
N PRO A 86 -22.68 3.23 4.39
CA PRO A 86 -23.04 2.68 3.07
C PRO A 86 -21.83 2.14 2.29
N SER A 87 -20.62 2.58 2.62
CA SER A 87 -19.38 2.09 2.03
C SER A 87 -18.19 2.24 2.96
N PHE A 88 -17.11 1.51 2.69
CA PHE A 88 -15.82 1.67 3.36
C PHE A 88 -14.64 1.37 2.43
N GLU A 89 -13.49 1.93 2.79
CA GLU A 89 -12.21 1.63 2.14
C GLU A 89 -11.44 0.59 2.96
N SER A 90 -10.84 -0.37 2.28
CA SER A 90 -9.85 -1.29 2.85
C SER A 90 -8.53 -1.16 2.09
N ARG A 91 -7.40 -1.34 2.79
CA ARG A 91 -6.07 -1.36 2.15
C ARG A 91 -5.56 -2.78 2.20
N PHE A 92 -5.18 -3.34 1.06
CA PHE A 92 -4.78 -4.75 0.97
C PHE A 92 -3.29 -4.92 0.68
N ALA A 93 -2.70 -4.06 -0.14
CA ALA A 93 -1.26 -4.09 -0.46
C ALA A 93 -0.61 -2.71 -0.34
N ARG A 94 0.71 -2.71 -0.14
CA ARG A 94 1.49 -1.48 0.02
C ARG A 94 2.93 -1.66 -0.48
N LEU A 95 3.39 -0.66 -1.23
CA LEU A 95 4.80 -0.45 -1.54
C LEU A 95 5.40 0.59 -0.58
N GLU A 96 6.54 0.28 0.02
CA GLU A 96 7.37 1.23 0.76
C GLU A 96 8.54 1.66 -0.12
N TYR A 97 8.61 2.94 -0.47
CA TYR A 97 9.78 3.49 -1.14
C TYR A 97 10.98 3.52 -0.17
N VAL A 98 12.03 2.78 -0.52
CA VAL A 98 13.28 2.70 0.24
C VAL A 98 14.48 3.26 -0.52
N GLY A 99 14.36 3.48 -1.83
CA GLY A 99 15.36 4.11 -2.67
C GLY A 99 14.98 4.14 -4.15
N LYS A 100 15.82 4.73 -5.00
CA LYS A 100 15.58 4.80 -6.46
C LYS A 100 15.30 3.41 -7.03
N ASN A 101 14.11 3.22 -7.61
CA ASN A 101 13.61 1.94 -8.11
C ASN A 101 13.79 0.79 -7.10
N ARG A 102 13.56 1.04 -5.81
CA ARG A 102 13.62 0.04 -4.74
C ARG A 102 12.46 0.21 -3.77
N PHE A 103 11.72 -0.87 -3.60
CA PHE A 103 10.50 -0.92 -2.83
C PHE A 103 10.46 -2.16 -1.95
N ASN A 104 9.87 -2.02 -0.77
CA ASN A 104 9.42 -3.19 0.01
C ASN A 104 7.93 -3.40 -0.21
N LEU A 105 7.52 -4.65 -0.38
CA LEU A 105 6.15 -5.03 -0.66
C LEU A 105 5.55 -5.71 0.58
N ALA A 106 4.39 -5.23 0.99
CA ALA A 106 3.67 -5.72 2.16
C ALA A 106 2.18 -5.85 1.89
N TYR A 107 1.54 -6.80 2.57
CA TYR A 107 0.08 -6.96 2.56
C TYR A 107 -0.51 -6.67 3.94
N MET A 108 -1.79 -6.31 3.96
CA MET A 108 -2.54 -6.11 5.19
C MET A 108 -3.09 -7.45 5.67
N ARG A 109 -2.67 -7.91 6.85
CA ARG A 109 -3.29 -9.09 7.47
C ARG A 109 -4.67 -8.73 8.02
N HIS A 110 -5.54 -9.73 8.15
CA HIS A 110 -6.83 -9.62 8.84
C HIS A 110 -6.72 -9.09 10.29
N THR A 111 -5.51 -9.09 10.88
CA THR A 111 -5.22 -8.51 12.19
C THR A 111 -4.98 -7.00 12.18
N GLY A 112 -5.05 -6.36 11.01
CA GLY A 112 -4.74 -4.92 10.83
C GLY A 112 -3.25 -4.60 10.85
N LYS A 113 -2.37 -5.61 10.78
CA LYS A 113 -0.92 -5.44 10.74
C LYS A 113 -0.40 -5.63 9.32
N TRP A 114 0.49 -4.73 8.90
CA TRP A 114 1.25 -4.87 7.67
C TRP A 114 2.31 -5.95 7.82
N TRP A 115 2.35 -6.88 6.87
CA TRP A 115 3.36 -7.92 6.80
C TRP A 115 4.19 -7.74 5.53
N GLU A 116 5.46 -7.41 5.70
CA GLU A 116 6.42 -7.32 4.60
C GLU A 116 6.75 -8.73 4.11
N ILE A 117 6.59 -8.96 2.81
CA ILE A 117 6.83 -10.26 2.16
C ILE A 117 8.06 -10.20 1.26
N PHE A 118 8.36 -9.03 0.69
CA PHE A 118 9.55 -8.81 -0.12
C PHE A 118 10.19 -7.47 0.19
N SER A 119 11.50 -7.41 0.05
CA SER A 119 12.30 -6.22 0.34
C SER A 119 13.26 -5.90 -0.81
N GLY A 120 13.39 -4.62 -1.15
CA GLY A 120 14.37 -4.16 -2.14
C GLY A 120 14.05 -4.53 -3.59
N LEU A 121 12.77 -4.79 -3.91
CA LEU A 121 12.30 -5.05 -5.27
C LEU A 121 12.27 -3.78 -6.12
N THR A 122 12.48 -3.94 -7.43
CA THR A 122 12.17 -2.90 -8.42
C THR A 122 10.66 -2.71 -8.57
N LEU A 123 10.25 -1.60 -9.20
CA LEU A 123 8.83 -1.36 -9.49
C LEU A 123 8.25 -2.47 -10.37
N GLU A 124 8.97 -2.92 -11.39
CA GLU A 124 8.51 -3.97 -12.31
C GLU A 124 8.31 -5.31 -11.60
N GLU A 125 9.24 -5.70 -10.73
CA GLU A 125 9.09 -6.90 -9.90
C GLU A 125 7.89 -6.78 -8.96
N CYS A 126 7.68 -5.60 -8.36
CA CYS A 126 6.50 -5.35 -7.53
C CYS A 126 5.20 -5.53 -8.33
N LEU A 127 5.12 -5.01 -9.56
CA LEU A 127 3.94 -5.15 -10.41
C LEU A 127 3.70 -6.63 -10.79
N SER A 128 4.76 -7.38 -11.10
CA SER A 128 4.68 -8.82 -11.36
C SER A 128 4.11 -9.60 -10.17
N GLU A 129 4.61 -9.30 -8.97
CA GLU A 129 4.10 -9.89 -7.72
C GLU A 129 2.63 -9.53 -7.49
N MET A 130 2.24 -8.27 -7.72
CA MET A 130 0.85 -7.83 -7.57
C MET A 130 -0.12 -8.59 -8.50
N THR A 131 0.32 -9.02 -9.68
CA THR A 131 -0.52 -9.81 -10.61
C THR A 131 -0.60 -11.28 -10.20
N THR A 132 0.52 -11.86 -9.77
CA THR A 132 0.68 -13.31 -9.61
C THR A 132 0.35 -13.80 -8.19
N ASN A 133 0.57 -12.97 -7.17
CA ASN A 133 0.54 -13.40 -5.78
C ASN A 133 -0.84 -13.15 -5.12
N PRO A 134 -1.62 -14.19 -4.79
CA PRO A 134 -2.98 -14.03 -4.28
C PRO A 134 -3.08 -13.30 -2.94
N ILE A 135 -2.01 -13.27 -2.13
CA ILE A 135 -2.02 -12.57 -0.84
C ILE A 135 -2.03 -11.03 -1.00
N LEU A 136 -1.74 -10.56 -2.21
CA LEU A 136 -1.74 -9.15 -2.60
C LEU A 136 -3.03 -8.75 -3.32
N HIS A 137 -4.04 -9.60 -3.34
CA HIS A 137 -5.33 -9.32 -3.98
C HIS A 137 -6.39 -8.89 -2.95
N PRO A 138 -7.38 -8.08 -3.36
CA PRO A 138 -8.47 -7.63 -2.49
C PRO A 138 -9.52 -8.72 -2.22
#